data_AF-A0A2V6SS08-F1
#
_entry.id   AF-A0A2V6SS08-F1
#
_cell.length_a   1.000
_cell.length_b   1.000
_cell.length_c   1.000
_cell.angle_alpha   90.00
_cell.angle_beta   90.00
_cell.angle_gamma   90.00
#
_symmetry.space_group_name_H-M   'P 1'
#
loop_
_entity.id
_entity.type
_entity.pdbx_description
1 polymer ?
#
loop_
_entity_poly.entity_id
_entity_poly.type
_entity_poly.pdbx_seq_one_letter_code
_entity_poly.pdbx_strand_id
1 'polypeptide(L)'
;PIVAAAGGFVPMVSGRSLGHTGGTLDKLESIPGYETVTDPARFRAAVRAAGCAIVGPTEELAPADRRLYAIRDVTATIDSIPLITASILSKKLAAGLDALVLDVKCGSGAFAES
;
A
#
# COMPACT_ATOMS: atom_id res chain seq x y z
N PRO A 1 8.64 -10.93 -1.40
CA PRO A 1 9.70 -11.93 -1.70
C PRO A 1 9.44 -13.34 -1.15
N ILE A 2 9.25 -13.53 0.17
CA ILE A 2 9.05 -14.87 0.76
C ILE A 2 7.85 -15.60 0.17
N VAL A 3 6.68 -14.95 0.12
CA VAL A 3 5.46 -15.53 -0.49
C VAL A 3 5.66 -15.87 -1.97
N ALA A 4 6.38 -15.03 -2.71
CA ALA A 4 6.70 -15.27 -4.12
C ALA A 4 7.60 -16.50 -4.31
N ALA A 5 8.61 -16.68 -3.45
CA ALA A 5 9.47 -17.86 -3.44
C ALA A 5 8.70 -19.15 -3.08
N ALA A 6 7.59 -19.03 -2.35
CA ALA A 6 6.68 -20.13 -2.04
C ALA A 6 5.61 -20.39 -3.13
N GLY A 7 5.69 -19.72 -4.28
CA GLY A 7 4.78 -19.90 -5.42
C GLY A 7 3.52 -19.02 -5.40
N GLY A 8 3.40 -18.10 -4.44
CA GLY A 8 2.30 -17.13 -4.41
C GLY A 8 2.56 -15.89 -5.28
N PHE A 9 1.50 -15.16 -5.62
CA PHE A 9 1.59 -13.87 -6.31
C PHE A 9 1.26 -12.72 -5.36
N VAL A 10 2.11 -11.68 -5.34
CA VAL A 10 1.96 -10.52 -4.44
C VAL A 10 1.94 -9.21 -5.23
N PRO A 11 0.75 -8.76 -5.69
CA PRO A 11 0.57 -7.44 -6.29
C PRO A 11 0.40 -6.38 -5.18
N MET A 12 1.50 -5.90 -4.62
CA MET A 12 1.46 -5.02 -3.45
C MET A 12 1.33 -3.54 -3.84
N VAL A 13 0.19 -2.94 -3.49
CA VAL A 13 0.02 -1.48 -3.48
C VAL A 13 0.37 -0.97 -2.08
N SER A 14 1.37 -0.10 -1.97
CA SER A 14 1.85 0.45 -0.70
C SER A 14 1.72 1.98 -0.65
N GLY A 15 1.61 2.52 0.55
CA GLY A 15 1.72 3.96 0.81
C GLY A 15 3.15 4.41 1.11
N ARG A 16 3.31 5.73 1.19
CA ARG A 16 4.48 6.41 1.75
C ARG A 16 4.35 6.53 3.28
N SER A 17 5.32 7.18 3.90
CA SER A 17 5.31 7.55 5.32
C SER A 17 4.00 8.22 5.74
N LEU A 18 3.64 8.02 7.01
CA LEU A 18 2.49 8.63 7.65
C LEU A 18 2.86 9.02 9.08
N GLY A 19 2.75 10.30 9.41
CA GLY A 19 3.18 10.83 10.71
C GLY A 19 4.65 10.50 10.99
N HIS A 20 4.93 9.92 12.15
CA HIS A 20 6.27 9.48 12.56
C HIS A 20 6.71 8.14 11.97
N THR A 21 5.85 7.45 11.21
CA THR A 21 6.13 6.10 10.68
C THR A 21 6.70 6.15 9.26
N GLY A 22 7.79 5.42 9.02
CA GLY A 22 8.42 5.33 7.70
C GLY A 22 7.64 4.43 6.73
N GLY A 23 7.56 4.82 5.45
CA GLY A 23 6.85 4.08 4.42
C GLY A 23 7.70 3.03 3.70
N THR A 24 7.04 2.00 3.16
CA THR A 24 7.73 0.97 2.35
C THR A 24 8.27 1.54 1.04
N LEU A 25 7.52 2.46 0.41
CA LEU A 25 7.97 3.08 -0.84
C LEU A 25 9.21 3.95 -0.63
N ASP A 26 9.26 4.71 0.46
CA ASP A 26 10.41 5.58 0.77
C ASP A 26 11.69 4.75 0.97
N LYS A 27 11.56 3.54 1.51
CA LYS A 27 12.67 2.57 1.61
C LYS A 27 13.10 2.03 0.25
N LEU A 28 12.15 1.73 -0.63
CA LEU A 28 12.45 1.19 -1.96
C LEU A 28 13.09 2.24 -2.88
N GLU A 29 12.74 3.51 -2.70
CA GLU A 29 13.35 4.64 -3.42
C GLU A 29 14.82 4.88 -3.05
N SER A 30 15.31 4.28 -1.95
CA SER A 30 16.74 4.28 -1.66
C SER A 30 17.54 3.39 -2.62
N ILE A 31 16.88 2.54 -3.41
CA ILE A 31 17.50 1.69 -4.43
C ILE A 31 17.57 2.49 -5.74
N PRO A 32 18.77 2.81 -6.26
CA PRO A 32 18.90 3.57 -7.50
C PRO A 32 18.17 2.90 -8.67
N GLY A 33 17.29 3.64 -9.33
CA GLY A 33 16.51 3.17 -10.48
C GLY A 33 15.23 2.40 -10.12
N TYR A 34 14.85 2.29 -8.85
CA TYR A 34 13.56 1.71 -8.47
C TYR A 34 12.41 2.67 -8.80
N GLU A 35 11.50 2.23 -9.68
CA GLU A 35 10.31 3.00 -10.04
C GLU A 35 9.12 2.60 -9.15
N THR A 36 8.71 3.48 -8.24
CA THR A 36 7.57 3.27 -7.33
C THR A 36 6.22 3.58 -7.96
N VAL A 37 6.21 4.30 -9.09
CA VAL A 37 4.99 4.64 -9.84
C VAL A 37 5.13 4.04 -11.24
N THR A 38 4.19 3.20 -11.64
CA THR A 38 4.22 2.50 -12.92
C THR A 38 2.81 2.24 -13.43
N ASP A 39 2.66 1.97 -14.72
CA ASP A 39 1.36 1.68 -15.31
C ASP A 39 0.87 0.27 -14.92
N PRO A 40 -0.46 0.01 -14.96
CA PRO A 40 -1.00 -1.29 -14.57
C PRO A 40 -0.54 -2.47 -15.44
N ALA A 41 -0.11 -2.25 -16.69
CA ALA A 41 0.38 -3.33 -17.54
C ALA A 41 1.79 -3.75 -17.11
N ARG A 42 2.70 -2.80 -16.86
CA ARG A 42 4.05 -3.07 -16.32
C ARG A 42 3.99 -3.66 -14.93
N PHE A 43 3.10 -3.18 -14.06
CA PHE A 43 2.87 -3.78 -12.75
C PHE A 43 2.45 -5.26 -12.84
N ARG A 44 1.46 -5.57 -13.68
CA ARG A 44 1.01 -6.96 -13.90
C ARG A 44 2.12 -7.84 -14.50
N ALA A 45 2.91 -7.30 -15.43
CA ALA A 45 4.04 -8.01 -16.01
C ALA A 45 5.11 -8.34 -14.95
N ALA A 46 5.44 -7.38 -14.08
CA ALA A 46 6.40 -7.58 -12.99
C ALA A 46 5.93 -8.65 -12.00
N VAL A 47 4.65 -8.62 -11.60
CA VAL A 47 4.07 -9.65 -10.72
C VAL A 47 4.12 -11.03 -11.37
N ARG A 48 3.79 -11.14 -12.66
CA ARG A 48 3.88 -12.43 -13.38
C ARG A 48 5.31 -12.94 -13.51
N ALA A 49 6.27 -12.06 -13.75
CA ALA A 49 7.67 -12.44 -13.97
C ALA A 49 8.40 -12.78 -12.67
N ALA A 50 8.20 -11.99 -11.61
CA ALA A 50 8.95 -12.10 -10.35
C ALA A 50 8.14 -12.72 -9.20
N GLY A 51 6.85 -12.99 -9.40
CA GLY A 51 5.91 -13.41 -8.35
C GLY A 51 5.49 -12.28 -7.40
N CYS A 52 6.18 -11.13 -7.40
CA CYS A 52 5.77 -9.96 -6.62
C CYS A 52 6.22 -8.65 -7.24
N ALA A 53 5.46 -7.59 -6.97
CA ALA A 53 5.87 -6.21 -7.23
C ALA A 53 5.28 -5.29 -6.14
N ILE A 54 5.99 -4.21 -5.82
CA ILE A 54 5.55 -3.21 -4.83
C ILE A 54 5.51 -1.85 -5.52
N VAL A 55 4.33 -1.24 -5.58
CA VAL A 55 4.11 0.04 -6.26
C VAL A 55 3.23 0.96 -5.41
N GLY A 56 3.26 2.25 -5.71
CA GLY A 56 2.34 3.24 -5.17
C GLY A 56 0.97 3.23 -5.86
N PRO A 57 -0.01 3.93 -5.27
CA PRO A 57 -1.32 4.13 -5.91
C PRO A 57 -1.19 4.98 -7.19
N THR A 58 -2.01 4.68 -8.20
CA THR A 58 -2.09 5.41 -9.46
C THR A 58 -3.51 5.96 -9.68
N GLU A 59 -3.74 6.76 -10.72
CA GLU A 59 -5.09 7.24 -11.06
C GLU A 59 -6.06 6.12 -11.43
N GLU A 60 -5.53 4.99 -11.88
CA GLU A 60 -6.32 3.81 -12.24
C GLU A 60 -6.56 2.88 -11.05
N LEU A 61 -5.86 3.08 -9.91
CA LEU A 61 -5.85 2.17 -8.78
C LEU A 61 -6.25 2.89 -7.48
N ALA A 62 -7.51 2.68 -7.07
CA ALA A 62 -8.13 3.33 -5.92
C ALA A 62 -8.11 4.88 -5.97
N PRO A 63 -8.62 5.52 -7.04
CA PRO A 63 -8.57 6.98 -7.23
C PRO A 63 -9.31 7.78 -6.15
N ALA A 64 -10.43 7.25 -5.66
CA ALA A 64 -11.21 7.89 -4.60
C ALA A 64 -10.44 7.91 -3.28
N ASP A 65 -9.79 6.79 -2.93
CA ASP A 65 -8.96 6.70 -1.73
C ASP A 65 -7.79 7.69 -1.80
N ARG A 66 -7.09 7.80 -2.94
CA ARG A 66 -6.01 8.77 -3.10
C ARG A 66 -6.45 10.20 -2.77
N ARG A 67 -7.61 10.62 -3.30
CA ARG A 67 -8.17 11.96 -3.03
C ARG A 67 -8.56 12.12 -1.56
N LEU A 68 -9.29 11.16 -1.01
CA LEU A 68 -9.72 11.18 0.40
C LEU A 68 -8.52 11.19 1.36
N TYR A 69 -7.49 10.40 1.07
CA TYR A 69 -6.26 10.32 1.86
C TYR A 69 -5.54 11.67 1.92
N ALA A 70 -5.40 12.35 0.78
CA ALA A 70 -4.78 13.67 0.71
C ALA A 70 -5.56 14.73 1.50
N ILE A 71 -6.90 14.68 1.47
CA ILE A 71 -7.74 15.59 2.26
C ILE A 71 -7.58 15.32 3.75
N ARG A 72 -7.57 14.04 4.16
CA ARG A 72 -7.45 13.64 5.56
C ARG A 72 -6.15 14.11 6.20
N ASP A 73 -5.07 14.08 5.44
CA ASP A 73 -3.73 14.52 5.86
C ASP A 73 -3.68 16.00 6.25
N VAL A 74 -4.44 16.85 5.56
CA VAL A 74 -4.46 18.30 5.79
C VAL A 74 -5.65 18.79 6.62
N THR A 75 -6.53 17.88 7.07
CA THR A 75 -7.75 18.23 7.82
C THR A 75 -7.82 17.61 9.21
N ALA A 76 -6.74 16.97 9.68
CA ALA A 76 -6.71 16.28 10.97
C ALA A 76 -7.80 15.20 11.11
N THR A 77 -8.18 14.55 10.00
CA THR A 77 -9.18 13.44 9.97
C THR A 77 -8.53 12.09 9.64
N ILE A 78 -7.23 11.96 9.90
CA ILE A 78 -6.53 10.68 9.80
C ILE A 78 -7.08 9.70 10.84
N ASP A 79 -7.30 10.16 12.08
CA ASP A 79 -7.57 9.30 13.24
C ASP A 79 -9.02 8.82 13.34
N SER A 80 -9.48 8.16 12.28
CA SER A 80 -10.82 7.58 12.18
C SER A 80 -10.70 6.13 11.75
N ILE A 81 -11.03 5.20 12.66
CA ILE A 81 -10.99 3.75 12.39
C ILE A 81 -11.76 3.41 11.10
N PRO A 82 -13.01 3.87 10.88
CA PRO A 82 -13.73 3.59 9.64
C PRO A 82 -12.98 4.05 8.37
N LEU A 83 -12.39 5.24 8.40
CA LEU A 83 -11.67 5.79 7.23
C LEU A 83 -10.33 5.10 7.00
N ILE A 84 -9.65 4.67 8.07
CA ILE A 84 -8.41 3.90 7.97
C ILE A 84 -8.70 2.52 7.38
N THR A 85 -9.71 1.82 7.91
CA THR A 85 -10.13 0.52 7.39
C THR A 85 -10.56 0.61 5.94
N ALA A 86 -11.43 1.57 5.58
CA ALA A 86 -11.86 1.78 4.20
C ALA A 86 -10.69 2.11 3.27
N SER A 87 -9.75 2.93 3.74
CA SER A 87 -8.56 3.29 2.97
C SER A 87 -7.67 2.09 2.69
N ILE A 88 -7.37 1.27 3.71
CA ILE A 88 -6.52 0.09 3.55
C ILE A 88 -7.20 -0.92 2.62
N LEU A 89 -8.46 -1.27 2.89
CA LEU A 89 -9.15 -2.32 2.16
C LEU A 89 -9.42 -1.95 0.70
N SER A 90 -9.80 -0.71 0.40
CA SER A 90 -10.08 -0.28 -0.98
C SER A 90 -8.87 -0.47 -1.91
N LYS A 91 -7.66 -0.14 -1.45
CA LYS A 91 -6.41 -0.37 -2.20
C LYS A 91 -6.12 -1.85 -2.42
N LYS A 92 -6.35 -2.68 -1.40
CA LYS A 92 -6.07 -4.13 -1.46
C LYS A 92 -7.07 -4.86 -2.34
N LEU A 93 -8.35 -4.49 -2.27
CA LEU A 93 -9.40 -5.03 -3.13
C LEU A 93 -9.24 -4.61 -4.59
N ALA A 94 -8.85 -3.36 -4.85
CA ALA A 94 -8.57 -2.88 -6.20
C ALA A 94 -7.40 -3.64 -6.87
N ALA A 95 -6.50 -4.23 -6.09
CA ALA A 95 -5.41 -5.06 -6.58
C ALA A 95 -5.82 -6.50 -6.96
N GLY A 96 -7.08 -6.90 -6.71
CA GLY A 96 -7.62 -8.20 -7.12
C GLY A 96 -7.07 -9.40 -6.34
N LEU A 97 -6.89 -9.25 -5.02
CA LEU A 97 -6.34 -10.30 -4.16
C LEU A 97 -7.35 -11.41 -3.86
N ASP A 98 -6.91 -12.67 -3.94
CA ASP A 98 -7.69 -13.84 -3.48
C ASP A 98 -7.69 -13.98 -1.95
N ALA A 99 -6.61 -13.55 -1.30
CA ALA A 99 -6.43 -13.61 0.15
C ALA A 99 -5.68 -12.38 0.66
N LEU A 100 -6.01 -11.95 1.89
CA LEU A 100 -5.40 -10.80 2.54
C LEU A 100 -5.04 -11.13 3.99
N VAL A 101 -3.80 -10.82 4.37
CA VAL A 101 -3.33 -10.82 5.76
C VAL A 101 -3.09 -9.36 6.16
N LEU A 102 -3.64 -8.97 7.30
CA LEU A 102 -3.50 -7.62 7.87
C LEU A 102 -2.61 -7.65 9.10
N ASP A 103 -1.60 -6.80 9.10
CA ASP A 103 -0.72 -6.57 10.25
C ASP A 103 -1.22 -5.32 10.99
N VAL A 104 -1.98 -5.54 12.08
CA VAL A 104 -2.52 -4.46 12.91
C VAL A 104 -1.59 -4.26 14.11
N LYS A 105 -0.89 -3.13 14.12
CA LYS A 105 -0.02 -2.74 15.24
C LYS A 105 -0.84 -2.11 16.36
N CYS A 106 -0.45 -2.38 17.61
CA CYS A 106 -1.01 -1.77 18.82
C CYS A 106 0.10 -1.18 19.70
N GLY A 107 -0.26 -0.23 20.57
CA GLY A 107 0.65 0.40 21.54
C GLY A 107 1.13 1.80 21.11
N SER A 108 2.06 2.38 21.87
CA SER A 108 2.42 3.81 21.78
C SER A 108 3.01 4.28 20.44
N GLY A 109 3.48 3.36 19.60
CA GLY A 109 3.97 3.66 18.26
C GLY A 109 2.95 3.42 17.14
N ALA A 110 1.76 2.90 17.48
CA ALA A 110 0.73 2.50 16.53
C ALA A 110 -0.44 3.49 16.49
N PHE A 111 -1.26 3.36 15.47
CA PHE A 111 -2.52 4.08 15.37
C PHE A 111 -3.60 3.51 16.31
N ALA A 112 -3.62 2.19 16.51
CA ALA A 112 -4.61 1.58 17.39
C ALA A 112 -4.20 1.74 18.87
N GLU A 113 -5.06 2.40 19.65
CA GLU A 113 -4.95 2.38 21.12
C GLU A 113 -5.08 0.94 21.62
N SER A 114 -4.28 0.61 22.64
CA SER A 114 -4.25 -0.70 23.30
C SER A 114 -5.46 -0.93 24.19
#